data_AF-A0A7J4NTP5-F1
#
_entry.id   AF-A0A7J4NTP5-F1
#
_cell.length_a   1.000
_cell.length_b   1.000
_cell.length_c   1.000
_cell.angle_alpha   90.00
_cell.angle_beta   90.00
_cell.angle_gamma   90.00
#
_symmetry.space_group_name_H-M   'P 1'
#
loop_
_entity.id
_entity.type
_entity.pdbx_description
1 polymer ?
#
loop_
_entity_poly.entity_id
_entity_poly.type
_entity_poly.pdbx_seq_one_letter_code
_entity_poly.pdbx_strand_id
1 'polypeptide(L)'
;SWVGEEIPVPFGVADEVCNIRAGIGSKIRAGLTDDEIARDLMEQFPTDMATTMSVVEIMRKQVNEGFAVPTQDTITVEDANGSVIINICGGHKVNNTIGGVLSALLSARLGTSVAMEIDPYRIKLDLPGKVRAADVVRLIMDLDPAYVEPIIEMSLKHTTFFKWKMIQVAKKFGAINTDADYERISLQRLLDVYEGTPMYDEAVREIFQDKLDIGRTVDIIGRIDSGEILLAAGKVSPIGMSGFVGGRDLVSPARADASIIEALKQRIMNDRVILFCMTCKKWVSRTRVSRVQEIPICPLCESRMIAALKPWEEEEITVAKKKEKTADDLKRARRVYRNASLVLSHGRTAVIALASRGLGPETASRVIRKMRKDEDGFYRDILEAERNYVRTKRFWD
;
A
#
# COMPACT_ATOMS: atom_id res chain seq x y z
N SER A 1 -19.61 6.13 19.36
CA SER A 1 -19.41 5.37 18.11
C SER A 1 -20.00 3.99 18.35
N TRP A 2 -21.06 3.63 17.64
CA TRP A 2 -21.59 2.27 17.68
C TRP A 2 -20.60 1.38 16.94
N VAL A 3 -19.75 0.69 17.69
CA VAL A 3 -18.79 -0.29 17.16
C VAL A 3 -19.46 -1.66 17.26
N GLY A 4 -20.53 -1.84 16.49
CA GLY A 4 -21.12 -3.15 16.26
C GLY A 4 -20.54 -3.68 14.96
N GLU A 5 -19.89 -4.84 15.00
CA GLU A 5 -19.63 -5.57 13.76
C GLU A 5 -20.98 -6.04 13.20
N GLU A 6 -21.26 -5.78 11.92
CA GLU A 6 -22.41 -6.38 11.26
C GLU A 6 -22.26 -7.90 11.24
N ILE A 7 -23.36 -8.62 11.46
CA ILE A 7 -23.37 -10.08 11.37
C ILE A 7 -22.99 -10.44 9.92
N PRO A 8 -21.92 -11.22 9.70
CA PRO A 8 -21.47 -11.51 8.35
C PRO A 8 -22.52 -12.35 7.63
N VAL A 9 -23.00 -11.85 6.49
CA VAL A 9 -23.73 -12.64 5.49
C VAL A 9 -22.93 -13.91 5.14
N PRO A 10 -23.50 -15.11 5.40
CA PRO A 10 -22.88 -16.38 5.07
C PRO A 10 -22.80 -16.64 3.57
N PHE A 11 -21.88 -17.52 3.17
CA PHE A 11 -21.71 -17.96 1.78
C PHE A 11 -23.03 -18.40 1.13
N GLY A 12 -23.81 -19.28 1.79
CA GLY A 12 -25.04 -19.82 1.19
C GLY A 12 -26.10 -18.76 0.87
N VAL A 13 -26.19 -17.70 1.68
CA VAL A 13 -27.10 -16.58 1.41
C VAL A 13 -26.60 -15.73 0.25
N ALA A 14 -25.29 -15.48 0.20
CA ALA A 14 -24.70 -14.73 -0.90
C ALA A 14 -24.85 -15.49 -2.24
N ASP A 15 -24.59 -16.79 -2.21
CA ASP A 15 -24.71 -17.70 -3.34
C ASP A 15 -26.13 -17.73 -3.93
N GLU A 16 -27.16 -17.72 -3.08
CA GLU A 16 -28.56 -17.59 -3.49
C GLU A 16 -28.83 -16.28 -4.26
N VAL A 17 -28.18 -15.16 -3.89
CA VAL A 17 -28.29 -13.91 -4.64
C VAL A 17 -27.71 -14.04 -6.05
N CYS A 18 -26.63 -14.79 -6.23
CA CYS A 18 -26.11 -15.10 -7.56
C CYS A 18 -27.06 -15.98 -8.38
N ASN A 19 -27.80 -16.90 -7.74
CA ASN A 19 -28.88 -17.65 -8.40
C ASN A 19 -30.02 -16.75 -8.85
N ILE A 20 -30.43 -15.79 -8.02
CA ILE A 20 -31.44 -14.79 -8.38
C ILE A 20 -30.96 -13.97 -9.58
N ARG A 21 -29.70 -13.49 -9.58
CA ARG A 21 -29.10 -12.78 -10.71
C ARG A 21 -29.13 -13.62 -12.00
N ALA A 22 -28.77 -14.90 -11.91
CA ALA A 22 -28.81 -15.82 -13.05
C ALA A 22 -30.23 -15.98 -13.60
N GLY A 23 -31.21 -16.18 -12.72
CA GLY A 23 -32.64 -16.30 -13.07
C GLY A 23 -33.18 -15.04 -13.75
N ILE A 24 -32.93 -13.86 -13.17
CA ILE A 24 -33.31 -12.57 -13.76
C ILE A 24 -32.63 -12.38 -15.12
N GLY A 25 -31.32 -12.61 -15.20
CA GLY A 25 -30.55 -12.48 -16.45
C GLY A 25 -31.09 -13.38 -17.56
N SER A 26 -31.47 -14.62 -17.25
CA SER A 26 -32.10 -15.55 -18.20
C SER A 26 -33.44 -15.03 -18.71
N LYS A 27 -34.31 -14.55 -17.81
CA LYS A 27 -35.62 -13.99 -18.16
C LYS A 27 -35.51 -12.74 -19.03
N ILE A 28 -34.53 -11.88 -18.75
CA ILE A 28 -34.23 -10.71 -19.59
C ILE A 28 -33.85 -11.15 -21.01
N ARG A 29 -32.95 -12.13 -21.15
CA ARG A 29 -32.53 -12.66 -22.47
C ARG A 29 -33.66 -13.36 -23.22
N ALA A 30 -34.62 -13.95 -22.50
CA ALA A 30 -35.82 -14.55 -23.07
C ALA A 30 -36.88 -13.51 -23.49
N GLY A 31 -36.66 -12.22 -23.23
CA GLY A 31 -37.53 -11.14 -23.68
C GLY A 31 -38.65 -10.75 -22.72
N LEU A 32 -38.62 -11.21 -21.47
CA LEU A 32 -39.64 -10.84 -20.47
C LEU A 32 -39.50 -9.37 -20.06
N THR A 33 -40.63 -8.72 -19.83
CA THR A 33 -40.74 -7.33 -19.37
C THR A 33 -40.32 -7.18 -17.89
N ASP A 34 -40.00 -5.95 -17.47
CA ASP A 34 -39.57 -5.68 -16.09
C ASP A 34 -40.67 -6.04 -15.08
N ASP A 35 -41.93 -5.73 -15.41
CA ASP A 35 -43.11 -6.07 -14.61
C ASP A 35 -43.31 -7.59 -14.43
N GLU A 36 -43.12 -8.38 -15.49
CA GLU A 36 -43.25 -9.84 -15.42
C GLU A 36 -42.19 -10.45 -14.50
N ILE A 37 -40.94 -10.00 -14.63
CA ILE A 37 -39.84 -10.48 -13.79
C ILE A 37 -40.04 -10.04 -12.33
N ALA A 38 -40.46 -8.80 -12.11
CA ALA A 38 -40.70 -8.28 -10.76
C ALA A 38 -41.81 -9.05 -10.02
N ARG A 39 -42.94 -9.34 -10.69
CA ARG A 39 -44.03 -10.13 -10.10
C ARG A 39 -43.61 -11.55 -9.75
N ASP A 40 -42.86 -12.20 -10.65
CA ASP A 40 -42.33 -13.54 -10.40
C ASP A 40 -41.37 -13.58 -9.20
N LEU A 41 -40.55 -12.55 -8.99
CA LEU A 41 -39.72 -12.43 -7.80
C LEU A 41 -40.56 -12.24 -6.52
N MET A 42 -41.66 -11.48 -6.58
CA MET A 42 -42.57 -11.30 -5.44
C MET A 42 -43.33 -12.58 -5.06
N GLU A 43 -43.54 -13.51 -6.00
CA GLU A 43 -44.11 -14.83 -5.69
C GLU A 43 -43.12 -15.71 -4.92
N GLN A 44 -41.82 -15.53 -5.15
CA GLN A 44 -40.75 -16.30 -4.53
C GLN A 44 -40.27 -15.69 -3.20
N PHE A 45 -40.30 -14.36 -3.08
CA PHE A 45 -39.75 -13.64 -1.93
C PHE A 45 -40.79 -12.68 -1.34
N PRO A 46 -40.89 -12.58 0.01
CA PRO A 46 -41.81 -11.66 0.67
C PRO A 46 -41.28 -10.21 0.57
N THR A 47 -41.50 -9.58 -0.58
CA THR A 47 -41.04 -8.22 -0.91
C THR A 47 -42.10 -7.45 -1.71
N ASP A 48 -41.84 -6.19 -2.02
CA ASP A 48 -42.74 -5.30 -2.75
C ASP A 48 -42.24 -4.97 -4.16
N MET A 49 -43.16 -4.48 -5.00
CA MET A 49 -42.90 -4.19 -6.40
C MET A 49 -41.76 -3.18 -6.60
N ALA A 50 -41.68 -2.14 -5.76
CA ALA A 50 -40.65 -1.11 -5.90
C ALA A 50 -39.25 -1.69 -5.60
N THR A 51 -39.15 -2.53 -4.57
CA THR A 51 -37.91 -3.25 -4.24
C THR A 51 -37.48 -4.17 -5.37
N THR A 52 -38.38 -5.02 -5.89
CA THR A 52 -38.04 -5.91 -7.02
C THR A 52 -37.69 -5.14 -8.29
N MET A 53 -38.41 -4.06 -8.58
CA MET A 53 -38.16 -3.26 -9.77
C MET A 53 -36.77 -2.62 -9.74
N SER A 54 -36.32 -2.15 -8.57
CA SER A 54 -34.97 -1.58 -8.43
C SER A 54 -33.87 -2.58 -8.80
N VAL A 55 -34.04 -3.86 -8.47
CA VAL A 55 -33.10 -4.94 -8.82
C VAL A 55 -33.19 -5.26 -10.31
N VAL A 56 -34.40 -5.39 -10.84
CA VAL A 56 -34.65 -5.69 -12.25
C VAL A 56 -34.08 -4.59 -13.15
N GLU A 57 -34.21 -3.31 -12.80
CA GLU A 57 -33.65 -2.19 -13.56
C GLU A 57 -32.12 -2.27 -13.65
N ILE A 58 -31.43 -2.58 -12.54
CA ILE A 58 -29.97 -2.75 -12.53
C ILE A 58 -29.56 -3.93 -13.42
N MET A 59 -30.26 -5.05 -13.30
CA MET A 59 -30.01 -6.25 -14.11
C MET A 59 -30.30 -6.01 -15.60
N ARG A 60 -31.35 -5.26 -15.93
CA ARG A 60 -31.71 -4.89 -17.30
C ARG A 60 -30.61 -4.05 -17.93
N LYS A 61 -30.08 -3.07 -17.21
CA LYS A 61 -28.91 -2.28 -17.64
C LYS A 61 -27.69 -3.18 -17.86
N GLN A 62 -27.37 -4.04 -16.88
CA GLN A 62 -26.24 -4.99 -16.97
C GLN A 62 -26.31 -5.81 -18.26
N VAL A 63 -27.45 -6.43 -18.55
CA VAL A 63 -27.63 -7.33 -19.70
C VAL A 63 -27.68 -6.54 -21.02
N ASN A 64 -28.42 -5.43 -21.07
CA ASN A 64 -28.58 -4.64 -22.30
C ASN A 64 -27.27 -3.96 -22.74
N GLU A 65 -26.43 -3.56 -21.78
CA GLU A 65 -25.10 -2.99 -22.04
C GLU A 65 -24.04 -4.07 -22.37
N GLY A 66 -24.43 -5.36 -22.35
CA GLY A 66 -23.58 -6.48 -22.74
C GLY A 66 -22.55 -6.88 -21.68
N PHE A 67 -22.73 -6.47 -20.42
CA PHE A 67 -21.85 -6.90 -19.34
C PHE A 67 -22.17 -8.34 -18.91
N ALA A 68 -21.13 -9.10 -18.57
CA ALA A 68 -21.29 -10.39 -17.94
C ALA A 68 -22.03 -10.23 -16.60
N VAL A 69 -22.96 -11.14 -16.31
CA VAL A 69 -23.68 -11.17 -15.05
C VAL A 69 -22.86 -12.00 -14.07
N PRO A 70 -22.47 -11.48 -12.89
CA PRO A 70 -21.84 -12.29 -11.85
C PRO A 70 -22.85 -13.32 -11.32
N THR A 71 -22.49 -14.59 -11.42
CA THR A 71 -23.29 -15.77 -11.07
C THR A 71 -22.43 -16.78 -10.30
N GLN A 72 -22.97 -17.96 -9.96
CA GLN A 72 -22.23 -18.99 -9.24
C GLN A 72 -21.04 -19.56 -10.04
N ASP A 73 -21.13 -19.48 -11.36
CA ASP A 73 -20.21 -20.00 -12.36
C ASP A 73 -19.45 -18.89 -13.12
N THR A 74 -19.72 -17.62 -12.81
CA THR A 74 -19.02 -16.48 -13.44
C THR A 74 -18.68 -15.41 -12.41
N ILE A 75 -17.39 -15.17 -12.22
CA ILE A 75 -16.86 -14.05 -11.43
C ILE A 75 -16.44 -12.95 -12.40
N THR A 76 -16.90 -11.71 -12.17
CA THR A 76 -16.46 -10.56 -12.98
C THR A 76 -15.38 -9.76 -12.25
N VAL A 77 -14.39 -9.30 -13.00
CA VAL A 77 -13.30 -8.45 -12.50
C VAL A 77 -13.28 -7.16 -13.32
N GLU A 78 -13.53 -6.04 -12.66
CA GLU A 78 -13.90 -4.79 -13.32
C GLU A 78 -12.93 -3.66 -13.00
N ASP A 79 -12.46 -2.97 -14.06
CA ASP A 79 -11.62 -1.79 -13.95
C ASP A 79 -12.43 -0.57 -13.50
N ALA A 80 -12.18 -0.11 -12.28
CA ALA A 80 -12.72 1.14 -11.72
C ALA A 80 -11.62 2.22 -11.60
N ASN A 81 -12.02 3.48 -11.46
CA ASN A 81 -11.05 4.57 -11.37
C ASN A 81 -10.22 4.47 -10.08
N GLY A 82 -8.96 4.03 -10.20
CA GLY A 82 -8.06 3.83 -9.06
C GLY A 82 -8.36 2.58 -8.22
N SER A 83 -9.18 1.66 -8.72
CA SER A 83 -9.51 0.41 -8.01
C SER A 83 -9.90 -0.71 -8.99
N VAL A 84 -9.90 -1.94 -8.50
CA VAL A 84 -10.47 -3.10 -9.20
C VAL A 84 -11.59 -3.67 -8.34
N ILE A 85 -12.74 -3.95 -8.96
CA ILE A 85 -13.91 -4.55 -8.31
C ILE A 85 -14.05 -6.00 -8.79
N ILE A 86 -14.07 -6.94 -7.86
CA ILE A 86 -14.31 -8.35 -8.11
C ILE A 86 -15.74 -8.64 -7.64
N ASN A 87 -16.66 -8.93 -8.56
CA ASN A 87 -18.02 -9.33 -8.20
C ASN A 87 -18.05 -10.85 -8.00
N ILE A 88 -18.24 -11.26 -6.75
CA ILE A 88 -18.32 -12.65 -6.33
C ILE A 88 -19.27 -12.75 -5.14
N CYS A 89 -20.24 -13.66 -5.25
CA CYS A 89 -21.22 -13.94 -4.20
C CYS A 89 -20.65 -14.87 -3.11
N GLY A 90 -19.49 -14.53 -2.53
CA GLY A 90 -18.83 -15.37 -1.52
C GLY A 90 -19.33 -15.16 -0.09
N GLY A 91 -20.13 -14.11 0.17
CA GLY A 91 -20.38 -13.65 1.52
C GLY A 91 -19.12 -13.04 2.15
N HIS A 92 -19.21 -12.53 3.38
CA HIS A 92 -18.09 -11.76 3.93
C HIS A 92 -16.84 -12.60 4.16
N LYS A 93 -16.96 -13.83 4.68
CA LYS A 93 -15.77 -14.61 5.07
C LYS A 93 -14.93 -15.05 3.86
N VAL A 94 -15.58 -15.54 2.81
CA VAL A 94 -14.90 -15.92 1.56
C VAL A 94 -14.33 -14.68 0.88
N ASN A 95 -15.11 -13.60 0.79
CA ASN A 95 -14.65 -12.37 0.16
C ASN A 95 -13.46 -11.74 0.92
N ASN A 96 -13.48 -11.81 2.25
CA ASN A 96 -12.38 -11.40 3.11
C ASN A 96 -11.14 -12.27 2.94
N THR A 97 -11.32 -13.57 2.74
CA THR A 97 -10.20 -14.49 2.50
C THR A 97 -9.58 -14.23 1.13
N ILE A 98 -10.37 -14.20 0.06
CA ILE A 98 -9.89 -13.93 -1.31
C ILE A 98 -9.24 -12.55 -1.37
N GLY A 99 -9.93 -11.52 -0.87
CA GLY A 99 -9.44 -10.16 -0.88
C GLY A 99 -8.17 -10.00 -0.04
N GLY A 100 -8.06 -10.67 1.11
CA GLY A 100 -6.86 -10.71 1.94
C GLY A 100 -5.66 -11.31 1.20
N VAL A 101 -5.84 -12.46 0.54
CA VAL A 101 -4.78 -13.10 -0.28
C VAL A 101 -4.34 -12.18 -1.41
N LEU A 102 -5.29 -11.64 -2.18
CA LEU A 102 -4.99 -10.78 -3.32
C LEU A 102 -4.30 -9.48 -2.87
N SER A 103 -4.79 -8.87 -1.79
CA SER A 103 -4.17 -7.67 -1.22
C SER A 103 -2.74 -7.95 -0.74
N ALA A 104 -2.49 -9.09 -0.09
CA ALA A 104 -1.15 -9.47 0.35
C ALA A 104 -0.19 -9.65 -0.84
N LEU A 105 -0.61 -10.39 -1.87
CA LEU A 105 0.19 -10.65 -3.07
C LEU A 105 0.47 -9.37 -3.87
N LEU A 106 -0.56 -8.53 -4.08
CA LEU A 106 -0.41 -7.26 -4.78
C LEU A 106 0.46 -6.28 -3.98
N SER A 107 0.29 -6.23 -2.66
CA SER A 107 1.12 -5.38 -1.80
C SER A 107 2.59 -5.78 -1.86
N ALA A 108 2.89 -7.09 -1.83
CA ALA A 108 4.25 -7.61 -1.98
C ALA A 108 4.85 -7.29 -3.35
N ARG A 109 4.06 -7.40 -4.43
CA ARG A 109 4.50 -7.11 -5.80
C ARG A 109 4.73 -5.62 -6.07
N LEU A 110 3.88 -4.75 -5.52
CA LEU A 110 3.90 -3.31 -5.78
C LEU A 110 4.76 -2.53 -4.78
N GLY A 111 5.03 -3.11 -3.61
CA GLY A 111 5.74 -2.42 -2.52
C GLY A 111 4.89 -1.33 -1.84
N THR A 112 3.56 -1.39 -1.95
CA THR A 112 2.60 -0.41 -1.39
C THR A 112 1.41 -1.11 -0.74
N SER A 113 0.70 -0.43 0.17
CA SER A 113 -0.58 -0.93 0.70
C SER A 113 -1.61 -1.04 -0.39
N VAL A 114 -2.34 -2.15 -0.39
CA VAL A 114 -3.59 -2.29 -1.13
C VAL A 114 -4.73 -2.22 -0.10
N ALA A 115 -5.48 -1.12 -0.15
CA ALA A 115 -6.70 -1.01 0.66
C ALA A 115 -7.78 -1.90 0.07
N MET A 116 -8.61 -2.46 0.93
CA MET A 116 -9.68 -3.37 0.55
C MET A 116 -10.99 -2.93 1.18
N GLU A 117 -12.07 -3.06 0.43
CA GLU A 117 -13.44 -2.87 0.90
C GLU A 117 -14.26 -4.07 0.44
N ILE A 118 -15.06 -4.65 1.34
CA ILE A 118 -15.78 -5.90 1.08
C ILE A 118 -17.25 -5.72 1.44
N ASP A 119 -18.10 -6.21 0.54
CA ASP A 119 -19.50 -6.51 0.82
C ASP A 119 -19.75 -8.02 0.57
N PRO A 120 -20.93 -8.58 0.88
CA PRO A 120 -21.22 -10.01 0.64
C PRO A 120 -21.06 -10.49 -0.81
N TYR A 121 -21.07 -9.56 -1.76
CA TYR A 121 -21.17 -9.80 -3.20
C TYR A 121 -19.98 -9.24 -3.99
N ARG A 122 -19.08 -8.47 -3.35
CA ARG A 122 -17.99 -7.74 -4.00
C ARG A 122 -16.77 -7.59 -3.11
N ILE A 123 -15.62 -7.56 -3.77
CA ILE A 123 -14.34 -7.16 -3.21
C ILE A 123 -13.82 -6.00 -4.03
N LYS A 124 -13.52 -4.88 -3.40
CA LYS A 124 -12.86 -3.74 -4.05
C LYS A 124 -11.44 -3.61 -3.52
N LEU A 125 -10.49 -3.51 -4.43
CA LEU A 125 -9.08 -3.31 -4.14
C LEU A 125 -8.66 -1.94 -4.67
N ASP A 126 -8.23 -1.04 -3.79
CA ASP A 126 -7.68 0.25 -4.18
C ASP A 126 -6.23 0.05 -4.63
N LEU A 127 -5.97 0.32 -5.91
CA LEU A 127 -4.73 -0.02 -6.57
C LEU A 127 -4.12 1.21 -7.25
N PRO A 128 -2.77 1.32 -7.29
CA PRO A 128 -2.12 2.31 -8.14
C PRO A 128 -2.59 2.13 -9.59
N GLY A 129 -2.88 3.22 -10.31
CA GLY A 129 -3.54 3.20 -11.63
C GLY A 129 -2.80 2.46 -12.77
N LYS A 130 -1.70 1.77 -12.49
CA LYS A 130 -1.00 0.87 -13.41
C LYS A 130 -1.55 -0.56 -13.39
N VAL A 131 -2.24 -0.97 -12.32
CA VAL A 131 -2.81 -2.32 -12.19
C VAL A 131 -4.24 -2.31 -12.68
N ARG A 132 -4.58 -3.26 -13.56
CA ARG A 132 -5.90 -3.39 -14.18
C ARG A 132 -6.58 -4.71 -13.80
N ALA A 133 -7.86 -4.84 -14.12
CA ALA A 133 -8.65 -6.06 -13.95
C ALA A 133 -7.95 -7.29 -14.54
N ALA A 134 -7.32 -7.16 -15.72
CA ALA A 134 -6.56 -8.24 -16.35
C ALA A 134 -5.34 -8.71 -15.53
N ASP A 135 -4.72 -7.83 -14.73
CA ASP A 135 -3.63 -8.22 -13.83
C ASP A 135 -4.14 -9.01 -12.63
N VAL A 136 -5.32 -8.63 -12.11
CA VAL A 136 -5.99 -9.32 -11.01
C VAL A 136 -6.52 -10.69 -11.46
N VAL A 137 -7.11 -10.79 -12.66
CA VAL A 137 -7.51 -12.08 -13.25
C VAL A 137 -6.32 -13.01 -13.36
N ARG A 138 -5.19 -12.54 -13.91
CA ARG A 138 -3.96 -13.36 -13.98
C ARG A 138 -3.49 -13.80 -12.61
N LEU A 139 -3.52 -12.90 -11.62
CA LEU A 139 -3.14 -13.24 -10.26
C LEU A 139 -4.04 -14.31 -9.64
N ILE A 140 -5.35 -14.27 -9.89
CA ILE A 140 -6.30 -15.30 -9.42
C ILE A 140 -6.03 -16.63 -10.12
N MET A 141 -5.78 -16.62 -11.43
CA MET A 141 -5.48 -17.85 -12.20
C MET A 141 -4.14 -18.49 -11.81
N ASP A 142 -3.14 -17.68 -11.47
CA ASP A 142 -1.81 -18.16 -11.05
C ASP A 142 -1.78 -18.59 -9.56
N LEU A 143 -2.88 -18.42 -8.82
CA LEU A 143 -2.94 -18.73 -7.39
C LEU A 143 -3.18 -20.23 -7.18
N ASP A 144 -2.19 -20.93 -6.65
CA ASP A 144 -2.36 -22.30 -6.18
C ASP A 144 -3.24 -22.31 -4.90
N PRO A 145 -4.34 -23.09 -4.88
CA PRO A 145 -5.20 -23.22 -3.70
C PRO A 145 -4.43 -23.59 -2.42
N ALA A 146 -3.35 -24.37 -2.51
CA ALA A 146 -2.55 -24.78 -1.36
C ALA A 146 -1.84 -23.61 -0.66
N TYR A 147 -1.64 -22.47 -1.34
CA TYR A 147 -1.00 -21.29 -0.76
C TYR A 147 -1.98 -20.28 -0.15
N VAL A 148 -3.30 -20.47 -0.25
CA VAL A 148 -4.30 -19.56 0.34
C VAL A 148 -4.07 -19.38 1.85
N GLU A 149 -3.98 -20.48 2.59
CA GLU A 149 -3.81 -20.45 4.05
C GLU A 149 -2.45 -19.86 4.47
N PRO A 150 -1.30 -20.32 3.92
CA PRO A 150 0.00 -19.74 4.27
C PRO A 150 0.13 -18.25 3.96
N ILE A 151 -0.44 -17.76 2.84
CA ILE A 151 -0.39 -16.34 2.48
C ILE A 151 -1.16 -15.49 3.50
N ILE A 152 -2.35 -15.95 3.90
CA ILE A 152 -3.14 -15.29 4.93
C ILE A 152 -2.39 -15.28 6.25
N GLU A 153 -1.86 -16.42 6.70
CA GLU A 153 -1.16 -16.52 7.98
C GLU A 153 0.04 -15.56 8.06
N MET A 154 0.84 -15.47 6.98
CA MET A 154 1.96 -14.55 6.89
C MET A 154 1.54 -13.07 6.88
N SER A 155 0.45 -12.73 6.18
CA SER A 155 0.00 -11.35 6.05
C SER A 155 -0.76 -10.85 7.28
N LEU A 156 -1.47 -11.74 7.98
CA LEU A 156 -2.31 -11.44 9.14
C LEU A 156 -1.55 -10.69 10.23
N LYS A 157 -0.30 -11.12 10.50
CA LYS A 157 0.58 -10.57 11.55
C LYS A 157 0.80 -9.06 11.43
N HIS A 158 0.67 -8.52 10.23
CA HIS A 158 0.91 -7.11 9.93
C HIS A 158 -0.36 -6.26 9.92
N THR A 159 -1.54 -6.87 10.06
CA THR A 159 -2.82 -6.16 10.02
C THR A 159 -3.14 -5.45 11.33
N THR A 160 -3.82 -4.31 11.23
CA THR A 160 -4.36 -3.57 12.39
C THR A 160 -5.41 -4.39 13.14
N PHE A 161 -6.16 -5.22 12.40
CA PHE A 161 -7.18 -6.09 12.97
C PHE A 161 -6.59 -7.19 13.85
N PHE A 162 -5.54 -7.89 13.40
CA PHE A 162 -4.84 -8.89 14.22
C PHE A 162 -4.32 -8.29 15.53
N LYS A 163 -3.71 -7.11 15.41
CA LYS A 163 -3.24 -6.27 16.51
C LYS A 163 -4.34 -5.99 17.54
N TRP A 164 -5.52 -5.60 17.09
CA TRP A 164 -6.67 -5.36 17.95
C TRP A 164 -7.18 -6.66 18.60
N LYS A 165 -7.28 -7.75 17.82
CA LYS A 165 -7.71 -9.06 18.32
C LYS A 165 -6.78 -9.60 19.40
N MET A 166 -5.47 -9.42 19.23
CA MET A 166 -4.47 -9.79 20.23
C MET A 166 -4.70 -9.08 21.57
N ILE A 167 -5.09 -7.80 21.57
CA ILE A 167 -5.45 -7.09 22.81
C ILE A 167 -6.69 -7.72 23.44
N GLN A 168 -7.71 -8.06 22.65
CA GLN A 168 -8.92 -8.70 23.17
C GLN A 168 -8.62 -10.04 23.81
N VAL A 169 -7.84 -10.90 23.15
CA VAL A 169 -7.44 -12.21 23.68
C VAL A 169 -6.57 -12.03 24.91
N ALA A 170 -5.60 -11.12 24.90
CA ALA A 170 -4.77 -10.85 26.07
C ALA A 170 -5.57 -10.36 27.30
N LYS A 171 -6.68 -9.63 27.09
CA LYS A 171 -7.62 -9.28 28.17
C LYS A 171 -8.38 -10.52 28.69
N LYS A 172 -8.88 -11.38 27.79
CA LYS A 172 -9.55 -12.64 28.19
C LYS A 172 -8.64 -13.55 29.02
N PHE A 173 -7.35 -13.58 28.68
CA PHE A 173 -6.33 -14.34 29.40
C PHE A 173 -5.80 -13.65 30.68
N GLY A 174 -6.22 -12.41 30.96
CA GLY A 174 -5.77 -11.65 32.13
C GLY A 174 -4.34 -11.12 32.03
N ALA A 175 -3.69 -11.22 30.87
CA ALA A 175 -2.35 -10.68 30.62
C ALA A 175 -2.36 -9.14 30.54
N ILE A 176 -3.50 -8.54 30.23
CA ILE A 176 -3.72 -7.09 30.25
C ILE A 176 -4.95 -6.80 31.11
N ASN A 177 -4.83 -5.83 32.01
CA ASN A 177 -5.96 -5.36 32.80
C ASN A 177 -7.04 -4.76 31.89
N THR A 178 -8.32 -4.97 32.20
CA THR A 178 -9.46 -4.48 31.43
C THR A 178 -9.42 -2.96 31.22
N ASP A 179 -8.88 -2.23 32.21
CA ASP A 179 -8.83 -0.76 32.27
C ASP A 179 -7.52 -0.15 31.73
N ALA A 180 -6.62 -0.97 31.19
CA ALA A 180 -5.34 -0.47 30.68
C ALA A 180 -5.51 0.43 29.44
N ASP A 181 -4.86 1.59 29.44
CA ASP A 181 -4.80 2.51 28.29
C ASP A 181 -3.91 1.94 27.18
N TYR A 182 -4.56 1.38 26.17
CA TYR A 182 -3.93 0.66 25.05
C TYR A 182 -3.29 1.59 24.01
N GLU A 183 -3.62 2.89 23.98
CA GLU A 183 -2.94 3.84 23.09
C GLU A 183 -1.47 4.04 23.47
N ARG A 184 -1.11 3.72 24.73
CA ARG A 184 0.26 3.82 25.25
C ARG A 184 1.07 2.54 25.09
N ILE A 185 0.44 1.42 24.74
CA ILE A 185 1.11 0.14 24.56
C ILE A 185 1.62 0.05 23.12
N SER A 186 2.92 -0.19 22.95
CA SER A 186 3.44 -0.53 21.63
C SER A 186 2.92 -1.91 21.23
N LEU A 187 1.88 -1.94 20.38
CA LEU A 187 1.31 -3.18 19.87
C LEU A 187 2.37 -4.07 19.23
N GLN A 188 3.37 -3.48 18.58
CA GLN A 188 4.46 -4.25 17.98
C GLN A 188 5.23 -5.05 19.04
N ARG A 189 5.60 -4.42 20.16
CA ARG A 189 6.28 -5.13 21.27
C ARG A 189 5.39 -6.20 21.89
N LEU A 190 4.08 -5.95 21.95
CA LEU A 190 3.14 -6.93 22.48
C LEU A 190 3.09 -8.18 21.60
N LEU A 191 3.08 -8.00 20.28
CA LEU A 191 3.20 -9.11 19.34
C LEU A 191 4.54 -9.84 19.49
N ASP A 192 5.65 -9.11 19.55
CA ASP A 192 6.99 -9.69 19.66
C ASP A 192 7.18 -10.51 20.96
N VAL A 193 6.51 -10.12 22.06
CA VAL A 193 6.60 -10.82 23.36
C VAL A 193 5.72 -12.07 23.40
N TYR A 194 4.57 -12.04 22.75
CA TYR A 194 3.57 -13.12 22.84
C TYR A 194 3.56 -14.04 21.62
N GLU A 195 4.39 -13.82 20.60
CA GLU A 195 4.57 -14.77 19.50
C GLU A 195 4.98 -16.14 20.03
N GLY A 196 4.31 -17.20 19.56
CA GLY A 196 4.51 -18.57 20.04
C GLY A 196 3.89 -18.87 21.41
N THR A 197 2.99 -18.03 21.91
CA THR A 197 2.21 -18.30 23.13
C THR A 197 0.78 -18.74 22.80
N PRO A 198 0.07 -19.45 23.71
CA PRO A 198 -1.33 -19.83 23.49
C PRO A 198 -2.27 -18.64 23.21
N MET A 199 -1.94 -17.44 23.69
CA MET A 199 -2.72 -16.23 23.40
C MET A 199 -2.60 -15.81 21.94
N TYR A 200 -1.41 -15.99 21.36
CA TYR A 200 -1.19 -15.73 19.95
C TYR A 200 -1.96 -16.74 19.09
N ASP A 201 -1.85 -18.03 19.43
CA ASP A 201 -2.54 -19.11 18.72
C ASP A 201 -4.06 -18.93 18.78
N GLU A 202 -4.60 -18.53 19.93
CA GLU A 202 -6.03 -18.24 20.07
C GLU A 202 -6.47 -17.03 19.24
N ALA A 203 -5.66 -15.97 19.17
CA ALA A 203 -5.99 -14.82 18.34
C ALA A 203 -6.00 -15.17 16.86
N VAL A 204 -5.02 -15.96 16.38
CA VAL A 204 -5.02 -16.50 15.02
C VAL A 204 -6.25 -17.37 14.80
N ARG A 205 -6.53 -18.33 15.70
CA ARG A 205 -7.67 -19.25 15.60
C ARG A 205 -9.00 -18.50 15.52
N GLU A 206 -9.26 -17.55 16.43
CA GLU A 206 -10.50 -16.77 16.42
C GLU A 206 -10.66 -16.00 15.09
N ILE A 207 -9.58 -15.46 14.50
CA ILE A 207 -9.69 -14.74 13.22
C ILE A 207 -9.98 -15.70 12.07
N PHE A 208 -9.27 -16.83 12.02
CA PHE A 208 -9.50 -17.87 11.00
C PHE A 208 -10.92 -18.40 11.06
N GLN A 209 -11.47 -18.55 12.26
CA GLN A 209 -12.82 -19.05 12.46
C GLN A 209 -13.90 -17.99 12.22
N ASP A 210 -13.72 -16.77 12.73
CA ASP A 210 -14.78 -15.76 12.76
C ASP A 210 -14.81 -14.90 11.49
N LYS A 211 -13.67 -14.73 10.81
CA LYS A 211 -13.53 -13.76 9.70
C LYS A 211 -13.17 -14.37 8.37
N LEU A 212 -12.72 -15.62 8.34
CA LEU A 212 -12.19 -16.27 7.15
C LEU A 212 -12.92 -17.58 6.87
N ASP A 213 -12.86 -18.01 5.62
CA ASP A 213 -13.38 -19.30 5.16
C ASP A 213 -12.40 -19.90 4.15
N ILE A 214 -11.28 -20.41 4.69
CA ILE A 214 -10.19 -20.98 3.90
C ILE A 214 -10.70 -22.13 3.03
N GLY A 215 -11.52 -23.02 3.62
CA GLY A 215 -12.01 -24.22 2.93
C GLY A 215 -12.81 -23.88 1.67
N ARG A 216 -13.78 -22.96 1.77
CA ARG A 216 -14.55 -22.52 0.60
C ARG A 216 -13.72 -21.70 -0.38
N THR A 217 -12.78 -20.89 0.10
CA THR A 217 -11.88 -20.17 -0.81
C THR A 217 -11.03 -21.13 -1.63
N VAL A 218 -10.45 -22.16 -1.01
CA VAL A 218 -9.68 -23.21 -1.70
C VAL A 218 -10.53 -23.90 -2.77
N ASP A 219 -11.78 -24.24 -2.45
CA ASP A 219 -12.74 -24.81 -3.40
C ASP A 219 -13.00 -23.88 -4.59
N ILE A 220 -13.30 -22.60 -4.33
CA ILE A 220 -13.55 -21.60 -5.39
C ILE A 220 -12.33 -21.43 -6.29
N ILE A 221 -11.12 -21.31 -5.74
CA ILE A 221 -9.90 -21.20 -6.55
C ILE A 221 -9.67 -22.49 -7.37
N GLY A 222 -9.92 -23.67 -6.80
CA GLY A 222 -9.83 -24.94 -7.54
C GLY A 222 -10.86 -25.07 -8.67
N ARG A 223 -12.07 -24.54 -8.47
CA ARG A 223 -13.12 -24.47 -9.50
C ARG A 223 -12.80 -23.46 -10.61
N ILE A 224 -12.05 -22.40 -10.30
CA ILE A 224 -11.49 -21.49 -11.31
C ILE A 224 -10.41 -22.21 -12.12
N ASP A 225 -9.48 -22.92 -11.46
CA ASP A 225 -8.36 -23.64 -12.11
C ASP A 225 -8.86 -24.75 -13.06
N SER A 226 -9.89 -25.50 -12.64
CA SER A 226 -10.54 -26.52 -13.47
C SER A 226 -11.45 -25.96 -14.57
N GLY A 227 -11.73 -24.65 -14.57
CA GLY A 227 -12.57 -23.98 -15.55
C GLY A 227 -14.09 -24.10 -15.30
N GLU A 228 -14.51 -24.60 -14.13
CA GLU A 228 -15.92 -24.61 -13.72
C GLU A 228 -16.45 -23.20 -13.41
N ILE A 229 -15.58 -22.31 -12.90
CA ILE A 229 -15.90 -20.89 -12.69
C ILE A 229 -15.12 -20.05 -13.70
N LEU A 230 -15.84 -19.27 -14.49
CA LEU A 230 -15.27 -18.37 -15.48
C LEU A 230 -14.90 -17.02 -14.86
N LEU A 231 -13.72 -16.50 -15.23
CA LEU A 231 -13.30 -15.14 -14.91
C LEU A 231 -13.52 -14.21 -16.10
N ALA A 232 -14.37 -13.21 -15.94
CA ALA A 232 -14.67 -12.21 -16.97
C ALA A 232 -14.09 -10.84 -16.59
N ALA A 233 -13.05 -10.40 -17.32
CA ALA A 233 -12.50 -9.05 -17.16
C ALA A 233 -13.33 -8.01 -17.93
N GLY A 234 -13.56 -6.83 -17.34
CA GLY A 234 -14.34 -5.77 -17.98
C GLY A 234 -14.11 -4.38 -17.39
N LYS A 235 -14.88 -3.41 -17.89
CA LYS A 235 -15.03 -2.09 -17.25
C LYS A 235 -16.08 -2.18 -16.14
N VAL A 236 -16.16 -1.16 -15.28
CA VAL A 236 -17.20 -1.09 -14.26
C VAL A 236 -18.59 -1.27 -14.86
N SER A 237 -19.33 -2.24 -14.34
CA SER A 237 -20.69 -2.57 -14.75
C SER A 237 -21.74 -1.95 -13.81
N PRO A 238 -23.02 -1.88 -14.22
CA PRO A 238 -24.11 -1.47 -13.33
C PRO A 238 -24.10 -2.20 -11.97
N ILE A 239 -23.85 -3.51 -11.95
CA ILE A 239 -23.74 -4.29 -10.70
C ILE A 239 -22.50 -3.85 -9.91
N GLY A 240 -21.35 -3.65 -10.55
CA GLY A 240 -20.12 -3.22 -9.89
C GLY A 240 -20.22 -1.83 -9.25
N MET A 241 -20.94 -0.89 -9.87
CA MET A 241 -21.16 0.47 -9.33
C MET A 241 -22.09 0.52 -8.11
N SER A 242 -22.91 -0.51 -7.90
CA SER A 242 -24.00 -0.48 -6.92
C SER A 242 -23.60 -0.80 -5.46
N GLY A 243 -22.31 -0.99 -5.17
CA GLY A 243 -21.88 -1.73 -3.96
C GLY A 243 -21.14 -1.03 -2.83
N PHE A 244 -20.72 0.24 -2.94
CA PHE A 244 -19.73 0.79 -1.97
C PHE A 244 -20.13 2.16 -1.41
N VAL A 245 -20.72 2.17 -0.22
CA VAL A 245 -21.03 3.37 0.57
C VAL A 245 -20.34 3.34 1.95
N GLY A 246 -19.54 2.32 2.31
CA GLY A 246 -18.82 2.34 3.60
C GLY A 246 -17.90 1.15 3.91
N GLY A 247 -16.81 1.47 4.65
CA GLY A 247 -15.97 0.53 5.41
C GLY A 247 -14.63 0.13 4.76
N ARG A 248 -13.55 0.90 4.98
CA ARG A 248 -12.21 0.58 4.44
C ARG A 248 -11.41 -0.31 5.41
N ASP A 249 -11.03 -1.50 4.97
CA ASP A 249 -10.01 -2.32 5.60
C ASP A 249 -8.67 -2.13 4.89
N LEU A 250 -7.76 -1.39 5.55
CA LEU A 250 -6.43 -1.09 5.04
C LEU A 250 -5.46 -2.21 5.42
N VAL A 251 -5.03 -3.00 4.44
CA VAL A 251 -3.86 -3.88 4.61
C VAL A 251 -2.61 -3.01 4.52
N SER A 252 -1.96 -2.82 5.67
CA SER A 252 -0.71 -2.06 5.75
C SER A 252 0.46 -2.92 5.29
N PRO A 253 1.29 -2.47 4.34
CA PRO A 253 2.48 -3.18 3.91
C PRO A 253 3.46 -3.17 5.07
N ALA A 254 4.32 -4.18 5.13
CA ALA A 254 5.40 -4.26 6.12
C ALA A 254 6.31 -3.01 6.11
N ARG A 255 6.31 -2.21 5.02
CA ARG A 255 6.96 -0.91 4.95
C ARG A 255 6.14 0.07 4.09
N ALA A 256 5.55 1.08 4.72
CA ALA A 256 4.91 2.21 4.06
C ALA A 256 5.96 3.18 3.44
N ASP A 257 6.91 2.65 2.67
CA ASP A 257 8.06 3.43 2.24
C ASP A 257 7.74 4.30 1.02
N ALA A 258 6.93 3.88 0.04
CA ALA A 258 6.80 4.61 -1.23
C ALA A 258 6.28 6.05 -1.09
N SER A 259 5.19 6.28 -0.34
CA SER A 259 4.65 7.63 -0.13
C SER A 259 5.57 8.51 0.70
N ILE A 260 6.27 7.92 1.68
CA ILE A 260 7.27 8.60 2.51
C ILE A 260 8.51 8.94 1.67
N ILE A 261 8.92 8.05 0.77
CA ILE A 261 10.05 8.22 -0.13
C ILE A 261 9.75 9.29 -1.17
N GLU A 262 8.54 9.32 -1.74
CA GLU A 262 8.14 10.39 -2.64
C GLU A 262 8.09 11.75 -1.91
N ALA A 263 7.54 11.79 -0.69
CA ALA A 263 7.57 13.01 0.13
C ALA A 263 9.01 13.45 0.46
N LEU A 264 9.90 12.51 0.76
CA LEU A 264 11.33 12.77 0.99
C LEU A 264 12.01 13.32 -0.27
N LYS A 265 11.75 12.72 -1.43
CA LYS A 265 12.27 13.14 -2.72
C LYS A 265 11.84 14.57 -3.03
N GLN A 266 10.54 14.86 -2.94
CA GLN A 266 9.99 16.20 -3.16
C GLN A 266 10.60 17.23 -2.19
N ARG A 267 10.82 16.85 -0.93
CA ARG A 267 11.48 17.73 0.05
C ARG A 267 12.92 18.03 -0.35
N ILE A 268 13.75 17.01 -0.58
CA ILE A 268 15.18 17.21 -0.90
C ILE A 268 15.34 18.03 -2.19
N MET A 269 14.51 17.75 -3.21
CA MET A 269 14.55 18.49 -4.48
C MET A 269 14.18 19.97 -4.33
N ASN A 270 13.37 20.31 -3.32
CA ASN A 270 13.00 21.69 -3.00
C ASN A 270 13.90 22.35 -1.95
N ASP A 271 14.78 21.59 -1.28
CA ASP A 271 15.75 22.13 -0.33
C ASP A 271 16.75 23.07 -1.03
N ARG A 272 17.17 24.11 -0.31
CA ARG A 272 18.17 25.08 -0.77
C ARG A 272 19.58 24.52 -0.57
N VAL A 273 20.46 24.75 -1.54
CA VAL A 273 21.86 24.34 -1.51
C VAL A 273 22.75 25.48 -2.00
N ILE A 274 23.94 25.60 -1.39
CA ILE A 274 24.98 26.53 -1.81
C ILE A 274 26.07 25.74 -2.53
N LEU A 275 26.32 26.07 -3.79
CA LEU A 275 27.42 25.52 -4.57
C LEU A 275 28.62 26.47 -4.48
N PHE A 276 29.77 25.96 -4.05
CA PHE A 276 30.99 26.74 -3.89
C PHE A 276 32.17 26.10 -4.62
N CYS A 277 32.86 26.86 -5.47
CA CYS A 277 34.04 26.34 -6.17
C CYS A 277 35.27 26.32 -5.24
N MET A 278 35.82 25.13 -4.99
CA MET A 278 37.01 24.95 -4.17
C MET A 278 38.32 25.29 -4.90
N THR A 279 38.32 25.35 -6.23
CA THR A 279 39.49 25.70 -7.04
C THR A 279 39.72 27.21 -7.08
N CYS A 280 38.81 27.97 -7.69
CA CYS A 280 38.99 29.42 -7.80
C CYS A 280 38.58 30.19 -6.54
N LYS A 281 37.74 29.58 -5.67
CA LYS A 281 37.19 30.19 -4.46
C LYS A 281 36.43 31.51 -4.67
N LYS A 282 36.11 31.87 -5.91
CA LYS A 282 35.40 33.10 -6.28
C LYS A 282 33.92 32.85 -6.52
N TRP A 283 33.56 31.72 -7.11
CA TRP A 283 32.19 31.39 -7.45
C TRP A 283 31.41 30.79 -6.28
N VAL A 284 30.25 31.38 -5.98
CA VAL A 284 29.23 30.89 -5.04
C VAL A 284 27.88 31.01 -5.73
N SER A 285 27.09 29.94 -5.75
CA SER A 285 25.72 29.95 -6.28
C SER A 285 24.75 29.41 -5.24
N ARG A 286 23.63 30.12 -5.02
CA ARG A 286 22.57 29.70 -4.10
C ARG A 286 21.37 29.27 -4.95
N THR A 287 21.00 28.00 -4.87
CA THR A 287 19.94 27.44 -5.71
C THR A 287 19.15 26.36 -4.96
N ARG A 288 18.21 25.70 -5.65
CA ARG A 288 17.54 24.49 -5.17
C ARG A 288 18.20 23.26 -5.77
N VAL A 289 18.17 22.13 -5.07
CA VAL A 289 18.73 20.85 -5.55
C VAL A 289 18.11 20.42 -6.88
N SER A 290 16.81 20.68 -7.09
CA SER A 290 16.11 20.45 -8.36
C SER A 290 16.72 21.17 -9.58
N ARG A 291 17.43 22.28 -9.38
CA ARG A 291 18.03 23.09 -10.45
C ARG A 291 19.53 22.85 -10.64
N VAL A 292 20.13 21.96 -9.85
CA VAL A 292 21.54 21.62 -9.98
C VAL A 292 21.72 20.69 -11.19
N GLN A 293 22.69 21.00 -12.04
CA GLN A 293 23.05 20.17 -13.19
C GLN A 293 23.58 18.81 -12.74
N GLU A 294 23.42 17.78 -13.58
CA GLU A 294 23.92 16.41 -13.29
C GLU A 294 25.42 16.39 -12.97
N ILE A 295 26.20 17.24 -13.66
CA ILE A 295 27.63 17.43 -13.41
C ILE A 295 27.85 18.93 -13.13
N PRO A 296 27.94 19.36 -11.86
CA PRO A 296 28.17 20.76 -11.52
C PRO A 296 29.56 21.26 -11.98
N ILE A 297 29.60 22.37 -12.72
CA ILE A 297 30.82 23.00 -13.22
C ILE A 297 30.87 24.47 -12.79
N CYS A 298 32.04 24.96 -12.40
CA CYS A 298 32.24 26.37 -12.10
C CYS A 298 32.23 27.22 -13.39
N PRO A 299 31.34 28.22 -13.53
CA PRO A 299 31.29 29.05 -14.74
C PRO A 299 32.46 30.04 -14.85
N LEU A 300 33.27 30.21 -13.80
CA LEU A 300 34.40 31.15 -13.81
C LEU A 300 35.75 30.50 -14.14
N CYS A 301 35.91 29.20 -13.89
CA CYS A 301 37.20 28.51 -14.04
C CYS A 301 37.07 27.09 -14.56
N GLU A 302 35.86 26.67 -14.93
CA GLU A 302 35.52 25.35 -15.51
C GLU A 302 35.86 24.14 -14.64
N SER A 303 36.34 24.36 -13.41
CA SER A 303 36.59 23.30 -12.45
C SER A 303 35.29 22.63 -12.00
N ARG A 304 35.34 21.30 -11.92
CA ARG A 304 34.30 20.42 -11.33
C ARG A 304 34.44 20.28 -9.81
N MET A 305 35.41 20.96 -9.20
CA MET A 305 35.67 20.86 -7.77
C MET A 305 34.69 21.73 -6.97
N ILE A 306 33.43 21.30 -6.92
CA ILE A 306 32.31 22.06 -6.34
C ILE A 306 31.87 21.44 -5.01
N ALA A 307 31.90 22.20 -3.93
CA ALA A 307 31.28 21.81 -2.66
C ALA A 307 29.77 22.12 -2.70
N ALA A 308 28.95 21.20 -2.20
CA ALA A 308 27.52 21.36 -1.97
C ALA A 308 27.26 21.52 -0.47
N LEU A 309 27.02 22.77 -0.04
CA LEU A 309 26.86 23.17 1.35
C LEU A 309 25.40 23.51 1.66
N LYS A 310 24.99 23.27 2.91
CA LYS A 310 23.65 23.65 3.38
C LYS A 310 23.58 25.16 3.63
N PRO A 311 22.38 25.77 3.64
CA PRO A 311 22.24 27.22 3.80
C PRO A 311 22.88 27.78 5.08
N TRP A 312 22.91 26.99 6.16
CA TRP A 312 23.54 27.37 7.43
C TRP A 312 25.04 27.07 7.51
N GLU A 313 25.62 26.43 6.48
CA GLU A 313 27.07 26.16 6.39
C GLU A 313 27.81 27.26 5.62
N GLU A 314 27.21 28.44 5.48
CA GLU A 314 27.79 29.55 4.71
C GLU A 314 29.14 30.03 5.28
N GLU A 315 29.33 29.94 6.59
CA GLU A 315 30.62 30.22 7.25
C GLU A 315 31.74 29.29 6.79
N GLU A 316 31.43 28.07 6.33
CA GLU A 316 32.44 27.15 5.81
C GLU A 316 33.13 27.70 4.55
N ILE A 317 32.43 28.58 3.80
CA ILE A 317 32.99 29.28 2.64
C ILE A 317 34.07 30.27 3.08
N THR A 318 33.83 31.02 4.16
CA THR A 318 34.81 31.99 4.66
C THR A 318 36.04 31.27 5.22
N VAL A 319 35.84 30.20 5.98
CA VAL A 319 36.91 29.32 6.49
C VAL A 319 37.73 28.69 5.37
N ALA A 320 37.08 28.23 4.29
CA ALA A 320 37.77 27.66 3.12
C ALA A 320 38.62 28.69 2.36
N LYS A 321 38.24 29.98 2.41
CA LYS A 321 38.95 31.11 1.78
C LYS A 321 40.12 31.64 2.60
N LYS A 322 40.12 31.52 3.93
CA LYS A 322 41.22 32.00 4.79
C LYS A 322 42.58 31.45 4.33
N LYS A 323 43.61 32.31 4.33
CA LYS A 323 45.00 31.95 4.01
C LYS A 323 45.70 31.35 5.22
N GLU A 324 45.59 32.00 6.38
CA GLU A 324 46.06 31.49 7.66
C GLU A 324 44.92 30.73 8.35
N LYS A 325 45.19 29.51 8.80
CA LYS A 325 44.18 28.60 9.36
C LYS A 325 44.65 28.07 10.69
N THR A 326 43.79 28.18 11.69
CA THR A 326 43.95 27.45 12.95
C THR A 326 43.79 25.94 12.74
N ALA A 327 44.15 25.14 13.74
CA ALA A 327 43.95 23.68 13.70
C ALA A 327 42.47 23.29 13.46
N ASP A 328 41.54 24.08 13.99
CA ASP A 328 40.10 23.90 13.78
C ASP A 328 39.65 24.31 12.36
N ASP A 329 40.11 25.47 11.87
CA ASP A 329 39.86 25.90 10.48
C ASP A 329 40.36 24.86 9.45
N LEU A 330 41.49 24.20 9.74
CA LEU A 330 42.04 23.11 8.92
C LEU A 330 41.12 21.89 8.86
N LYS A 331 40.52 21.51 10.00
CA LYS A 331 39.57 20.39 10.09
C LYS A 331 38.28 20.69 9.32
N ARG A 332 37.73 21.90 9.50
CA ARG A 332 36.56 22.42 8.77
C ARG A 332 36.82 22.47 7.26
N ALA A 333 37.93 23.05 6.83
CA ALA A 333 38.31 23.12 5.41
C ALA A 333 38.50 21.73 4.77
N ARG A 334 39.05 20.75 5.50
CA ARG A 334 39.13 19.35 5.02
C ARG A 334 37.76 18.74 4.81
N ARG A 335 36.78 19.04 5.67
CA ARG A 335 35.40 18.57 5.52
C ARG A 335 34.77 19.12 4.24
N VAL A 336 34.95 20.40 3.94
CA VAL A 336 34.49 21.03 2.68
C VAL A 336 35.19 20.41 1.47
N TYR A 337 36.48 20.11 1.57
CA TYR A 337 37.21 19.45 0.49
C TYR A 337 36.69 18.03 0.21
N ARG A 338 36.42 17.24 1.26
CA ARG A 338 35.80 15.91 1.13
C ARG A 338 34.40 16.00 0.54
N ASN A 339 33.60 16.99 0.96
CA ASN A 339 32.29 17.28 0.37
C ASN A 339 32.42 17.50 -1.15
N ALA A 340 33.34 18.38 -1.55
CA ALA A 340 33.56 18.66 -2.96
C ALA A 340 34.03 17.41 -3.73
N SER A 341 34.91 16.58 -3.13
CA SER A 341 35.42 15.35 -3.74
C SER A 341 34.31 14.33 -4.03
N LEU A 342 33.30 14.27 -3.16
CA LEU A 342 32.08 13.47 -3.40
C LEU A 342 31.28 13.98 -4.59
N VAL A 343 31.08 15.30 -4.70
CA VAL A 343 30.39 15.92 -5.84
C VAL A 343 31.17 15.71 -7.15
N LEU A 344 32.50 15.78 -7.11
CA LEU A 344 33.33 15.50 -8.27
C LEU A 344 33.14 14.05 -8.78
N SER A 345 32.96 13.09 -7.87
CA SER A 345 32.87 11.67 -8.20
C SER A 345 31.46 11.22 -8.60
N HIS A 346 30.42 11.81 -8.00
CA HIS A 346 29.03 11.35 -8.16
C HIS A 346 28.05 12.44 -8.61
N GLY A 347 28.54 13.62 -8.99
CA GLY A 347 27.74 14.70 -9.55
C GLY A 347 26.56 15.10 -8.66
N ARG A 348 25.39 15.26 -9.28
CA ARG A 348 24.13 15.65 -8.62
C ARG A 348 23.68 14.65 -7.55
N THR A 349 23.95 13.35 -7.72
CA THR A 349 23.60 12.34 -6.70
C THR A 349 24.27 12.65 -5.36
N ALA A 350 25.52 13.12 -5.37
CA ALA A 350 26.18 13.58 -4.15
C ALA A 350 25.51 14.83 -3.57
N VAL A 351 25.07 15.77 -4.42
CA VAL A 351 24.37 16.98 -3.98
C VAL A 351 23.06 16.63 -3.27
N ILE A 352 22.30 15.65 -3.79
CA ILE A 352 21.06 15.16 -3.17
C ILE A 352 21.35 14.56 -1.78
N ALA A 353 22.35 13.69 -1.66
CA ALA A 353 22.72 13.10 -0.37
C ALA A 353 23.24 14.16 0.63
N LEU A 354 24.04 15.12 0.18
CA LEU A 354 24.63 16.17 1.01
C LEU A 354 23.61 17.24 1.43
N ALA A 355 22.55 17.47 0.65
CA ALA A 355 21.46 18.37 1.04
C ALA A 355 20.59 17.78 2.16
N SER A 356 20.60 16.45 2.35
CA SER A 356 19.79 15.75 3.35
C SER A 356 20.21 16.11 4.78
N ARG A 357 19.26 16.10 5.72
CA ARG A 357 19.46 16.56 7.10
C ARG A 357 20.37 15.60 7.85
N GLY A 358 21.38 16.14 8.55
CA GLY A 358 22.30 15.31 9.34
C GLY A 358 23.31 14.48 8.55
N LEU A 359 23.23 14.43 7.22
CA LEU A 359 24.25 13.78 6.40
C LEU A 359 25.43 14.73 6.20
N GLY A 360 26.63 14.28 6.60
CA GLY A 360 27.91 14.89 6.25
C GLY A 360 28.65 14.07 5.17
N PRO A 361 29.86 14.48 4.75
CA PRO A 361 30.60 13.81 3.67
C PRO A 361 30.80 12.32 3.89
N GLU A 362 31.11 11.88 5.10
CA GLU A 362 31.35 10.46 5.39
C GLU A 362 30.07 9.62 5.28
N THR A 363 28.97 10.09 5.87
CA THR A 363 27.66 9.40 5.80
C THR A 363 27.12 9.39 4.37
N ALA A 364 27.22 10.52 3.66
CA ALA A 364 26.82 10.61 2.25
C ALA A 364 27.62 9.64 1.38
N SER A 365 28.93 9.51 1.61
CA SER A 365 29.77 8.54 0.90
C SER A 365 29.32 7.10 1.11
N ARG A 366 28.95 6.73 2.36
CA ARG A 366 28.43 5.38 2.65
C ARG A 366 27.11 5.11 1.96
N VAL A 367 26.19 6.08 1.95
CA VAL A 367 24.89 5.96 1.27
C VAL A 367 25.07 5.77 -0.24
N ILE A 368 25.92 6.58 -0.87
CA ILE A 368 26.17 6.51 -2.32
C ILE A 368 26.89 5.21 -2.70
N ARG A 369 27.81 4.71 -1.87
CA ARG A 369 28.56 3.46 -2.12
C ARG A 369 27.71 2.20 -2.16
N LYS A 370 26.51 2.19 -1.57
CA LYS A 370 25.62 1.02 -1.57
C LYS A 370 25.15 0.61 -2.99
N MET A 371 25.46 1.40 -4.04
CA MET A 371 25.31 1.06 -5.48
C MET A 371 24.06 0.22 -5.77
N ARG A 372 22.88 0.79 -5.52
CA ARG A 372 21.61 0.16 -5.84
C ARG A 372 21.22 0.42 -7.30
N LYS A 373 20.51 -0.54 -7.90
CA LYS A 373 19.96 -0.43 -9.26
C LYS A 373 18.68 0.42 -9.30
N ASP A 374 18.01 0.62 -8.16
CA ASP A 374 16.76 1.37 -8.00
C ASP A 374 16.97 2.78 -7.40
N GLU A 375 16.40 3.81 -8.02
CA GLU A 375 16.43 5.20 -7.52
C GLU A 375 15.76 5.30 -6.13
N ASP A 376 14.65 4.60 -5.93
CA ASP A 376 13.94 4.56 -4.64
C ASP A 376 14.79 3.97 -3.52
N GLY A 377 15.63 2.97 -3.84
CA GLY A 377 16.56 2.38 -2.90
C GLY A 377 17.60 3.36 -2.36
N PHE A 378 18.06 4.29 -3.21
CA PHE A 378 18.95 5.37 -2.79
C PHE A 378 18.27 6.32 -1.80
N TYR A 379 17.03 6.71 -2.06
CA TYR A 379 16.25 7.55 -1.13
C TYR A 379 15.92 6.82 0.18
N ARG A 380 15.72 5.49 0.15
CA ARG A 380 15.55 4.69 1.38
C ARG A 380 16.79 4.73 2.26
N ASP A 381 17.98 4.60 1.66
CA ASP A 381 19.24 4.67 2.41
C ASP A 381 19.48 6.08 2.99
N ILE A 382 19.04 7.15 2.29
CA ILE A 382 19.02 8.52 2.84
C ILE A 382 18.09 8.60 4.05
N LEU A 383 16.85 8.11 3.94
CA LEU A 383 15.86 8.15 5.02
C LEU A 383 16.35 7.43 6.28
N GLU A 384 16.99 6.27 6.11
CA GLU A 384 17.61 5.51 7.19
C GLU A 384 18.74 6.31 7.87
N ALA A 385 19.58 6.97 7.07
CA ALA A 385 20.66 7.83 7.59
C ALA A 385 20.11 9.05 8.35
N GLU A 386 19.03 9.69 7.87
CA GLU A 386 18.38 10.80 8.60
C GLU A 386 17.79 10.33 9.93
N ARG A 387 17.10 9.18 9.95
CA ARG A 387 16.55 8.57 11.18
C ARG A 387 17.66 8.28 12.20
N ASN A 388 18.76 7.70 11.75
CA ASN A 388 19.91 7.41 12.59
C ASN A 388 20.49 8.69 13.19
N TYR A 389 20.67 9.74 12.38
CA TYR A 389 21.13 11.04 12.86
C TYR A 389 20.20 11.63 13.93
N VAL A 390 18.88 11.65 13.70
CA VAL A 390 17.90 12.16 14.67
C VAL A 390 17.94 11.36 15.96
N ARG A 391 18.03 10.03 15.87
CA ARG A 391 18.12 9.14 17.04
C ARG A 391 19.39 9.39 17.85
N THR A 392 20.53 9.57 17.19
CA THR A 392 21.80 9.79 17.88
C THR A 392 21.95 11.21 18.38
N LYS A 393 21.35 12.22 17.74
CA LYS A 393 21.55 13.65 18.06
C LYS A 393 21.43 13.97 19.55
N ARG A 394 20.50 13.31 20.25
CA ARG A 394 20.27 13.46 21.71
C ARG A 394 21.47 13.08 22.61
N PHE A 395 22.49 12.43 22.06
CA PHE A 395 23.70 11.98 22.76
C PHE A 395 24.97 12.77 22.38
N TRP A 396 24.86 13.77 21.49
CA TRP A 396 26.00 14.57 21.01
C TRP A 396 25.88 16.07 21.35
N ASP A 397 24.82 16.46 22.07
CA ASP A 397 24.63 17.80 22.62
C ASP A 397 25.15 17.85 24.06
#